data_AF-A0A410YLH6-F1
#
_entry.id   AF-A0A410YLH6-F1
#
_cell.length_a   1.000
_cell.length_b   1.000
_cell.length_c   1.000
_cell.angle_alpha   90.00
_cell.angle_beta   90.00
_cell.angle_gamma   90.00
#
_symmetry.space_group_name_H-M   'P 1'
#
loop_
_entity.id
_entity.type
_entity.pdbx_description
1 polymer ?
#
loop_
_entity_poly.entity_id
_entity_poly.type
_entity_poly.pdbx_seq_one_letter_code
_entity_poly.pdbx_strand_id
1 'polypeptide(L)'
;MYRRSVVVLFVAVLALAGCSSYFDSQDDYQPSPEPLQAEGENSADQQPAESEARGGWLCIWEPTYDDDWHDDYLCSNGTSIDRPYLIPDDPFVESEELDAAAAAYQDSLNR
;
A
#
# COMPACT_ATOMS: atom_id res chain seq x y z
N MET A 1 -31.59 -41.54 -44.78
CA MET A 1 -30.78 -42.78 -44.73
C MET A 1 -29.74 -42.62 -43.63
N TYR A 2 -29.78 -43.50 -42.62
CA TYR A 2 -28.80 -43.54 -41.52
C TYR A 2 -27.42 -43.94 -42.05
N ARG A 3 -26.36 -43.38 -41.45
CA ARG A 3 -25.22 -44.18 -40.98
C ARG A 3 -24.40 -43.42 -39.93
N ARG A 4 -24.46 -43.98 -38.73
CA ARG A 4 -23.60 -43.71 -37.57
C ARG A 4 -22.19 -44.21 -37.90
N SER A 5 -21.16 -43.47 -37.53
CA SER A 5 -19.82 -44.01 -37.28
C SER A 5 -19.15 -43.19 -36.18
N VAL A 6 -19.16 -43.75 -34.98
CA VAL A 6 -18.32 -43.39 -33.83
C VAL A 6 -17.02 -44.18 -33.98
N VAL A 7 -15.84 -43.55 -34.00
CA VAL A 7 -14.58 -44.24 -33.65
C VAL A 7 -13.59 -43.27 -32.97
N VAL A 8 -13.55 -43.38 -31.64
CA VAL A 8 -12.39 -43.57 -30.75
C VAL A 8 -11.21 -42.56 -30.80
N LEU A 9 -11.20 -41.72 -29.77
CA LEU A 9 -10.09 -41.21 -28.96
C LEU A 9 -8.69 -41.82 -29.21
N PHE A 10 -7.72 -40.96 -29.55
CA PHE A 10 -6.31 -41.19 -29.27
C PHE A 10 -5.82 -40.11 -28.31
N VAL A 11 -5.85 -40.42 -27.01
CA VAL A 11 -5.12 -39.65 -25.99
C VAL A 11 -3.70 -40.20 -25.96
N ALA A 12 -2.75 -39.47 -26.51
CA ALA A 12 -1.33 -39.79 -26.42
C ALA A 12 -0.84 -39.40 -25.02
N VAL A 13 -0.72 -40.39 -24.12
CA VAL A 13 -0.09 -40.21 -22.81
C VAL A 13 1.42 -40.27 -23.01
N LEU A 14 2.08 -39.11 -23.03
CA LEU A 14 3.53 -38.96 -22.97
C LEU A 14 4.01 -39.39 -21.58
N ALA A 15 4.45 -40.65 -21.46
CA ALA A 15 5.16 -41.14 -20.30
C ALA A 15 6.60 -40.61 -20.33
N LEU A 16 6.81 -39.41 -19.78
CA LEU A 16 8.14 -38.98 -19.37
C LEU A 16 8.50 -39.74 -18.09
N ALA A 17 9.33 -40.77 -18.27
CA ALA A 17 10.05 -41.42 -17.18
C ALA A 17 10.98 -40.37 -16.53
N GLY A 18 10.47 -39.70 -15.49
CA GLY A 18 11.26 -38.86 -14.61
C GLY A 18 12.20 -39.74 -13.78
N CYS A 19 13.50 -39.52 -13.94
CA CYS A 19 14.52 -40.11 -13.10
C CYS A 19 14.26 -39.74 -11.63
N SER A 20 13.99 -40.78 -10.84
CA SER A 20 13.91 -40.75 -9.40
C SER A 20 15.31 -40.54 -8.81
N SER A 21 15.61 -39.32 -8.39
CA SER A 21 16.42 -39.02 -7.22
C SER A 21 16.31 -37.53 -6.97
N TYR A 22 15.86 -37.13 -5.79
CA TYR A 22 16.61 -36.25 -4.89
C TYR A 22 15.72 -35.82 -3.71
N PHE A 23 16.23 -36.10 -2.51
CA PHE A 23 15.96 -35.40 -1.25
C PHE A 23 14.53 -35.37 -0.68
N ASP A 24 14.29 -36.37 0.16
CA ASP A 24 13.60 -36.21 1.43
C ASP A 24 14.39 -35.20 2.30
N SER A 25 14.03 -33.92 2.25
CA SER A 25 14.38 -32.95 3.28
C SER A 25 13.14 -32.80 4.16
N GLN A 26 13.03 -33.70 5.12
CA GLN A 26 12.21 -33.51 6.30
C GLN A 26 12.85 -32.36 7.09
N ASP A 27 12.54 -31.12 6.72
CA ASP A 27 12.94 -29.97 7.53
C ASP A 27 12.21 -30.09 8.86
N ASP A 28 12.98 -30.49 9.88
CA ASP A 28 12.67 -30.32 11.29
C ASP A 28 12.46 -28.82 11.56
N TYR A 29 11.25 -28.33 11.27
CA TYR A 29 10.80 -27.02 11.73
C TYR A 29 10.58 -27.13 13.24
N GLN A 30 11.66 -26.98 13.99
CA GLN A 30 11.61 -26.76 15.41
C GLN A 30 11.33 -25.26 15.60
N PRO A 31 10.11 -24.84 15.99
CA PRO A 31 9.84 -23.43 16.23
C PRO A 31 10.78 -22.97 17.34
N SER A 32 11.74 -22.11 16.99
CA SER A 32 12.52 -21.38 17.97
C SER A 32 11.52 -20.60 18.83
N PRO A 33 11.53 -20.72 20.16
CA PRO A 33 10.85 -19.75 21.01
C PRO A 33 11.67 -18.46 20.94
N GLU A 34 11.64 -17.78 19.79
CA GLU A 34 11.87 -16.35 19.79
C GLU A 34 10.75 -15.76 20.63
N PRO A 35 11.06 -15.05 21.73
CA PRO A 35 10.04 -14.26 22.36
C PRO A 35 9.51 -13.33 21.28
N LEU A 36 8.22 -13.46 20.97
CA LEU A 36 7.46 -12.41 20.30
C LEU A 36 7.77 -11.14 21.09
N GLN A 37 8.75 -10.36 20.63
CA GLN A 37 8.90 -8.99 21.07
C GLN A 37 7.57 -8.39 20.66
N ALA A 38 6.75 -8.17 21.68
CA ALA A 38 5.44 -7.58 21.53
C ALA A 38 5.60 -6.41 20.57
N GLU A 39 4.90 -6.49 19.45
CA GLU A 39 4.74 -5.43 18.47
C GLU A 39 3.92 -4.34 19.18
N GLY A 40 4.59 -3.69 20.13
CA GLY A 40 4.19 -2.53 20.86
C GLY A 40 5.08 -1.40 20.42
N GLU A 41 5.36 -1.31 19.12
CA GLU A 41 5.74 -0.05 18.50
C GLU A 41 4.45 0.73 18.36
N ASN A 42 4.10 1.34 19.49
CA ASN A 42 3.10 2.36 19.60
C ASN A 42 3.39 3.40 18.52
N SER A 43 2.66 3.35 17.40
CA SER A 43 2.70 4.38 16.37
C SER A 43 2.02 5.68 16.85
N ALA A 44 1.59 5.75 18.12
CA ALA A 44 1.31 7.02 18.77
C ALA A 44 2.65 7.68 19.16
N ASP A 45 3.18 8.45 18.21
CA ASP A 45 3.93 9.70 18.42
C ASP A 45 4.90 9.94 17.25
N GLN A 46 4.36 9.94 16.03
CA GLN A 46 4.75 10.97 15.06
C GLN A 46 3.71 12.09 15.11
N GLN A 47 3.36 12.57 16.30
CA GLN A 47 2.86 13.93 16.39
C GLN A 47 4.08 14.78 16.01
N PRO A 48 4.09 15.47 14.86
CA PRO A 48 5.15 16.41 14.57
C PRO A 48 5.21 17.33 15.78
N ALA A 49 6.37 17.38 16.42
CA ALA A 49 6.51 18.15 17.64
C ALA A 49 5.94 19.55 17.34
N GLU A 50 4.93 19.98 18.09
CA GLU A 50 4.27 21.29 17.96
C GLU A 50 5.29 22.47 18.15
N SER A 51 6.57 22.16 18.31
CA SER A 51 7.71 23.05 18.46
C SER A 51 8.27 23.64 17.16
N GLU A 52 7.81 23.24 15.97
CA GLU A 52 8.19 23.88 14.70
C GLU A 52 7.33 25.12 14.34
N ALA A 53 6.33 25.47 15.17
CA ALA A 53 5.44 26.63 14.98
C ALA A 53 6.11 28.02 15.19
N ARG A 54 7.35 28.18 14.76
CA ARG A 54 7.98 29.49 14.55
C ARG A 54 8.39 29.62 13.09
N GLY A 55 7.41 29.79 12.20
CA GLY A 55 7.63 30.61 11.01
C GLY A 55 6.92 30.27 9.71
N GLY A 56 5.99 29.31 9.65
CA GLY A 56 5.28 29.01 8.40
C GLY A 56 4.19 27.96 8.55
N TRP A 57 3.41 27.81 7.48
CA TRP A 57 2.51 26.68 7.27
C TRP A 57 3.31 25.43 6.91
N LEU A 58 2.93 24.30 7.51
CA LEU A 58 3.43 22.97 7.20
C LEU A 58 2.25 22.07 6.88
N CYS A 59 2.30 21.37 5.75
CA CYS A 59 1.32 20.38 5.34
C CYS A 59 1.88 18.98 5.59
N ILE A 60 1.13 18.17 6.33
CA ILE A 60 1.47 16.78 6.65
C ILE A 60 0.39 15.85 6.10
N TRP A 61 0.80 14.65 5.69
CA TRP A 61 -0.13 13.58 5.36
C TRP A 61 -0.87 13.15 6.63
N GLU A 62 -2.18 13.42 6.69
CA GLU A 62 -3.06 13.11 7.80
C GLU A 62 -4.41 12.63 7.24
N PRO A 63 -4.48 11.39 6.74
CA PRO A 63 -5.59 10.93 5.92
C PRO A 63 -6.89 10.90 6.70
N THR A 64 -7.99 11.25 6.05
CA THR A 64 -9.35 11.21 6.61
C THR A 64 -9.89 9.78 6.69
N TYR A 65 -9.29 8.87 5.91
CA TYR A 65 -9.71 7.47 5.74
C TYR A 65 -11.15 7.32 5.23
N ASP A 66 -11.65 8.32 4.51
CA ASP A 66 -12.84 8.17 3.68
C ASP A 66 -12.46 7.73 2.26
N ASP A 67 -13.43 7.77 1.34
CA ASP A 67 -13.23 7.39 -0.07
C ASP A 67 -12.73 8.59 -0.93
N ASP A 68 -12.31 9.69 -0.31
CA ASP A 68 -11.96 10.97 -0.96
C ASP A 68 -10.55 11.45 -0.54
N TRP A 69 -9.52 10.86 -1.15
CA TRP A 69 -8.11 11.16 -0.83
C TRP A 69 -7.67 12.60 -1.15
N HIS A 70 -8.52 13.42 -1.78
CA HIS A 70 -8.20 14.79 -2.16
C HIS A 70 -8.00 15.71 -0.95
N ASP A 71 -8.54 15.34 0.21
CA ASP A 71 -8.45 16.11 1.44
C ASP A 71 -7.52 15.48 2.49
N ASP A 72 -6.72 14.47 2.15
CA ASP A 72 -5.87 13.72 3.09
C ASP A 72 -4.68 14.51 3.67
N TYR A 73 -4.46 15.75 3.25
CA TYR A 73 -3.41 16.62 3.79
C TYR A 73 -3.94 17.62 4.81
N LEU A 74 -3.31 17.68 5.98
CA LEU A 74 -3.56 18.70 7.00
C LEU A 74 -2.44 19.74 7.01
N CYS A 75 -2.78 20.99 6.78
CA CYS A 75 -1.86 22.11 6.86
C CYS A 75 -2.07 22.90 8.15
N SER A 76 -0.99 23.25 8.86
CA SER A 76 -1.04 24.04 10.09
C SER A 76 0.16 24.98 10.21
N ASN A 77 -0.05 26.14 10.82
CA ASN A 77 1.04 27.06 11.23
C ASN A 77 1.18 27.16 12.76
N GLY A 78 0.52 26.25 13.49
CA GLY A 78 0.46 26.23 14.95
C GLY A 78 -0.57 27.19 15.58
N THR A 79 -1.19 28.07 14.79
CA THR A 79 -2.29 28.97 15.23
C THR A 79 -3.57 28.79 14.42
N SER A 80 -3.46 28.22 13.23
CA SER A 80 -4.55 27.94 12.30
C SER A 80 -4.29 26.61 11.62
N ILE A 81 -5.38 25.94 11.28
CA ILE A 81 -5.41 24.64 10.62
C ILE A 81 -6.28 24.80 9.38
N ASP A 82 -5.86 24.16 8.30
CA ASP A 82 -6.57 24.10 7.04
C ASP A 82 -6.38 22.72 6.38
N ARG A 83 -7.45 22.18 5.79
CA ARG A 83 -7.45 20.90 5.08
C ARG A 83 -7.89 21.16 3.64
N PRO A 84 -6.95 21.38 2.70
CA PRO A 84 -7.29 21.74 1.32
C PRO A 84 -7.84 20.55 0.56
N TYR A 85 -8.72 20.83 -0.40
CA TYR A 85 -9.14 19.87 -1.42
C TYR A 85 -8.22 19.98 -2.63
N LEU A 86 -7.25 19.07 -2.74
CA LEU A 86 -6.18 19.10 -3.74
C LEU A 86 -6.65 18.47 -5.05
N ILE A 87 -6.26 19.02 -6.20
CA ILE A 87 -6.53 18.45 -7.54
C ILE A 87 -8.03 18.10 -7.76
N PRO A 88 -8.98 19.05 -7.58
CA PRO A 88 -10.43 18.77 -7.60
C PRO A 88 -10.98 18.21 -8.91
N ASP A 89 -10.26 18.42 -10.01
CA ASP A 89 -10.73 18.07 -11.35
C ASP A 89 -10.35 16.64 -11.77
N ASP A 90 -9.53 15.93 -10.98
CA ASP A 90 -9.06 14.58 -11.29
C ASP A 90 -9.72 13.53 -10.38
N PRO A 91 -10.54 12.61 -10.89
CA PRO A 91 -11.20 11.59 -10.07
C PRO A 91 -10.28 10.44 -9.64
N PHE A 92 -9.02 10.38 -10.09
CA PHE A 92 -8.07 9.33 -9.72
C PHE A 92 -6.66 9.92 -9.64
N VAL A 93 -6.21 10.20 -8.42
CA VAL A 93 -4.94 10.88 -8.17
C VAL A 93 -3.94 9.89 -7.60
N GLU A 94 -2.72 9.88 -8.13
CA GLU A 94 -1.65 9.10 -7.53
C GLU A 94 -1.09 9.81 -6.29
N SER A 95 -0.51 9.04 -5.36
CA SER A 95 0.07 9.60 -4.13
C SER A 95 1.09 10.70 -4.42
N GLU A 96 1.94 10.53 -5.44
CA GLU A 96 2.95 11.53 -5.79
C GLU A 96 2.36 12.85 -6.30
N GLU A 97 1.18 12.79 -6.92
CA GLU A 97 0.48 13.98 -7.40
C GLU A 97 -0.14 14.75 -6.23
N LEU A 98 -0.71 14.05 -5.24
CA LEU A 98 -1.16 14.65 -3.98
C LEU A 98 -0.01 15.28 -3.20
N ASP A 99 1.11 14.57 -3.05
CA ASP A 99 2.31 15.08 -2.37
C ASP A 99 2.79 16.38 -3.04
N ALA A 100 2.85 16.40 -4.37
CA ALA A 100 3.25 17.57 -5.14
C ALA A 100 2.26 18.74 -5.00
N ALA A 101 0.95 18.45 -5.00
CA ALA A 101 -0.10 19.45 -4.81
C ALA A 101 -0.07 20.04 -3.40
N ALA A 102 0.13 19.22 -2.38
CA ALA A 102 0.27 19.65 -0.99
C ALA A 102 1.50 20.56 -0.81
N ALA A 103 2.64 20.20 -1.41
CA ALA A 103 3.84 21.03 -1.40
C ALA A 103 3.60 22.39 -2.07
N ALA A 104 2.93 22.41 -3.23
CA ALA A 104 2.59 23.65 -3.92
C ALA A 104 1.61 24.52 -3.11
N TYR A 105 0.65 23.89 -2.41
CA TYR A 105 -0.28 24.59 -1.53
C TYR A 105 0.44 25.20 -0.32
N GLN A 106 1.32 24.44 0.34
CA GLN A 106 2.16 24.93 1.42
C GLN A 106 3.00 26.14 1.00
N ASP A 107 3.65 26.07 -0.17
CA ASP A 107 4.44 27.16 -0.72
C ASP A 107 3.60 28.42 -0.96
N SER A 108 2.33 28.25 -1.36
CA SER A 108 1.40 29.36 -1.57
C SER A 108 1.03 30.07 -0.26
N LEU A 109 0.94 29.33 0.84
CA LEU A 109 0.63 29.84 2.17
C LEU A 109 1.82 30.55 2.84
N ASN A 110 3.05 30.21 2.42
CA ASN A 110 4.30 30.73 2.96
C ASN A 110 4.94 31.84 2.11
N ARG A 111 4.27 32.29 1.05
CA ARG A 111 4.75 33.34 0.16
C ARG A 111 4.56 34.76 0.73
#